data_AF-A0A3N5P6H7-F1
#
_entry.id   AF-A0A3N5P6H7-F1
#
_cell.length_a   1.000
_cell.length_b   1.000
_cell.length_c   1.000
_cell.angle_alpha   90.00
_cell.angle_beta   90.00
_cell.angle_gamma   90.00
#
_symmetry.space_group_name_H-M   'P 1'
#
loop_
_entity.id
_entity.type
_entity.pdbx_description
1 polymer ?
#
loop_
_entity_poly.entity_id
_entity_poly.type
_entity_poly.pdbx_seq_one_letter_code
_entity_poly.pdbx_strand_id
1 'polypeptide(L)'
;LIRGTYNNEVKTTELDVLKPVMEADLLVLDDLGAEKTSEWVEETLNLIVNTRYNERRATIFTSNYPDLPPDTNPGVITLHDRIGFRMRSRLHEMCDFLDLEGADYRMLLSNEGVPALKRNWEERRLRGKLDQAGRTSRPAKAQLRGDGKADLKWSGGRAGSK
;
A
#
# COMPACT_ATOMS: atom_id res chain seq x y z
N LEU A 1 -28.67 -32.72 7.43
CA LEU A 1 -29.72 -31.75 7.83
C LEU A 1 -29.41 -31.17 9.23
N ILE A 2 -28.24 -30.54 9.43
CA ILE A 2 -27.93 -29.77 10.66
C ILE A 2 -26.85 -28.72 10.30
N ARG A 3 -27.22 -27.69 9.53
CA ARG A 3 -26.42 -26.43 9.35
C ARG A 3 -27.29 -25.21 8.96
N GLY A 4 -28.63 -25.33 9.05
CA GLY A 4 -29.56 -24.29 8.59
C GLY A 4 -29.93 -23.23 9.63
N THR A 5 -29.38 -23.32 10.84
CA THR A 5 -29.84 -22.52 12.00
C THR A 5 -28.66 -22.02 12.83
N TYR A 6 -27.67 -21.45 12.15
CA TYR A 6 -26.73 -20.53 12.79
C TYR A 6 -26.83 -19.20 12.03
N ASN A 7 -27.56 -18.24 12.61
CA ASN A 7 -27.58 -16.82 12.25
C ASN A 7 -28.26 -16.37 10.93
N ASN A 8 -29.48 -16.84 10.61
CA ASN A 8 -30.22 -16.25 9.48
C ASN A 8 -30.78 -14.84 9.80
N GLU A 9 -31.17 -14.58 11.05
CA GLU A 9 -31.71 -13.28 11.46
C GLU A 9 -30.65 -12.17 11.39
N VAL A 10 -29.43 -12.44 11.87
CA VAL A 10 -28.33 -11.46 11.86
C VAL A 10 -27.87 -11.15 10.42
N LYS A 11 -27.80 -12.15 9.53
CA LYS A 11 -27.44 -11.93 8.12
C LYS A 11 -28.48 -11.09 7.37
N THR A 12 -29.75 -11.25 7.71
CA THR A 12 -30.82 -10.44 7.12
C THR A 12 -30.65 -8.98 7.54
N THR A 13 -30.37 -8.72 8.83
CA THR A 13 -30.14 -7.35 9.32
C THR A 13 -28.91 -6.67 8.71
N GLU A 14 -27.84 -7.41 8.44
CA GLU A 14 -26.62 -6.85 7.84
C GLU A 14 -26.84 -6.48 6.36
N LEU A 15 -27.50 -7.35 5.60
CA LEU A 15 -27.87 -7.05 4.20
C LEU A 15 -28.81 -5.85 4.11
N ASP A 16 -29.76 -5.72 5.03
CA ASP A 16 -30.67 -4.58 5.08
C ASP A 16 -29.93 -3.26 5.36
N VAL A 17 -28.87 -3.29 6.17
CA VAL A 17 -28.00 -2.13 6.43
C VAL A 17 -27.09 -1.81 5.23
N LEU A 18 -26.62 -2.83 4.51
CA LEU A 18 -25.77 -2.65 3.32
C LEU A 18 -26.57 -2.27 2.07
N LYS A 19 -27.86 -2.58 2.03
CA LYS A 19 -28.71 -2.33 0.86
C LYS A 19 -28.69 -0.86 0.41
N PRO A 20 -28.84 0.15 1.27
CA PRO A 20 -28.67 1.55 0.87
C PRO A 20 -27.29 1.85 0.27
N VAL A 21 -26.22 1.20 0.74
CA VAL A 21 -24.85 1.38 0.21
C VAL A 21 -24.72 0.77 -1.18
N MET A 22 -25.29 -0.42 -1.39
CA MET A 22 -25.30 -1.10 -2.69
C MET A 22 -26.20 -0.37 -3.70
N GLU A 23 -27.33 0.17 -3.25
CA GLU A 23 -28.39 0.81 -4.06
C GLU A 23 -28.31 2.36 -4.10
N ALA A 24 -27.32 3.01 -3.49
CA ALA A 24 -27.12 4.47 -3.61
C ALA A 24 -26.68 4.90 -5.02
N ASP A 25 -27.37 5.86 -5.66
CA ASP A 25 -27.08 6.30 -7.04
C ASP A 25 -25.62 6.68 -7.28
N LEU A 26 -25.00 7.30 -6.28
CA LEU A 26 -23.58 7.57 -6.21
C LEU A 26 -23.06 7.08 -4.86
N LEU A 27 -21.98 6.29 -4.89
CA LEU A 27 -21.25 5.88 -3.69
C LEU A 27 -19.81 6.37 -3.76
N VAL A 28 -19.31 6.94 -2.66
CA VAL A 28 -17.90 7.29 -2.49
C VAL A 28 -17.34 6.40 -1.39
N LEU A 29 -16.34 5.60 -1.73
CA LEU A 29 -15.60 4.75 -0.79
C LEU A 29 -14.20 5.32 -0.61
N ASP A 30 -13.91 5.76 0.61
CA ASP A 30 -12.64 6.41 0.95
C ASP A 30 -11.59 5.38 1.40
N ASP A 31 -10.30 5.70 1.22
CA ASP A 31 -9.14 4.97 1.76
C ASP A 31 -9.11 3.46 1.45
N LEU A 32 -9.43 3.09 0.21
CA LEU A 32 -9.42 1.70 -0.24
C LEU A 32 -8.05 1.06 -0.03
N GLY A 33 -8.05 -0.07 0.69
CA GLY A 33 -6.85 -0.83 1.02
C GLY A 33 -6.15 -0.39 2.29
N ALA A 34 -6.50 0.71 2.95
CA ALA A 34 -5.85 1.14 4.20
C ALA A 34 -6.29 0.33 5.43
N GLU A 35 -7.49 -0.25 5.37
CA GLU A 35 -8.13 -1.04 6.41
C GLU A 35 -7.27 -2.25 6.84
N LYS A 36 -7.33 -2.62 8.13
CA LYS A 36 -6.81 -3.92 8.58
C LYS A 36 -7.77 -4.97 8.07
N THR A 37 -7.31 -5.77 7.11
CA THR A 37 -8.13 -6.77 6.44
C THR A 37 -8.47 -7.92 7.39
N SER A 38 -9.54 -7.75 8.17
CA SER A 38 -10.25 -8.91 8.68
C SER A 38 -10.95 -9.59 7.49
N GLU A 39 -11.08 -10.91 7.54
CA GLU A 39 -11.77 -11.69 6.50
C GLU A 39 -13.17 -11.11 6.22
N TRP A 40 -13.88 -10.69 7.26
CA TRP A 40 -15.19 -10.05 7.14
C TRP A 40 -15.17 -8.70 6.41
N VAL A 41 -14.18 -7.83 6.66
CA VAL A 41 -14.07 -6.54 5.94
C VAL A 41 -13.82 -6.77 4.45
N GLU A 42 -12.95 -7.73 4.12
CA GLU A 42 -12.69 -8.10 2.74
C GLU A 42 -13.94 -8.67 2.06
N GLU A 43 -14.69 -9.53 2.73
CA GLU A 43 -15.95 -10.09 2.22
C GLU A 43 -16.99 -9.00 1.93
N THR A 44 -17.19 -8.07 2.86
CA THR A 44 -18.16 -6.98 2.72
C THR A 44 -17.78 -6.02 1.60
N LEU A 45 -16.51 -5.62 1.50
CA LEU A 45 -16.04 -4.79 0.40
C LEU A 45 -16.18 -5.51 -0.96
N ASN A 46 -15.83 -6.80 -1.02
CA ASN A 46 -16.03 -7.60 -2.22
C ASN A 46 -17.50 -7.67 -2.62
N LEU A 47 -18.42 -7.85 -1.66
CA LEU A 47 -19.86 -7.86 -1.91
C LEU A 47 -20.32 -6.53 -2.49
N ILE A 48 -19.98 -5.40 -1.85
CA ILE A 48 -20.38 -4.06 -2.30
C ILE A 48 -19.85 -3.78 -3.72
N VAL A 49 -18.55 -4.00 -3.95
CA VAL A 49 -17.92 -3.74 -5.26
C VAL A 49 -18.51 -4.64 -6.33
N ASN A 50 -18.72 -5.93 -6.05
CA ASN A 50 -19.27 -6.86 -7.03
C ASN A 50 -20.72 -6.54 -7.39
N THR A 51 -21.57 -6.20 -6.42
CA THR A 51 -22.96 -5.80 -6.69
C THR A 51 -23.01 -4.54 -7.54
N ARG A 52 -22.26 -3.50 -7.16
CA ARG A 52 -22.26 -2.23 -7.90
C ARG A 52 -21.61 -2.34 -9.28
N TYR A 53 -20.61 -3.19 -9.45
CA TYR A 53 -20.03 -3.54 -10.75
C TYR A 53 -21.07 -4.18 -11.67
N ASN A 54 -21.77 -5.22 -11.20
CA ASN A 54 -22.77 -5.94 -12.00
C ASN A 54 -23.95 -5.03 -12.41
N GLU A 55 -24.37 -4.14 -11.51
CA GLU A 55 -25.46 -3.19 -11.74
C GLU A 55 -24.98 -1.90 -12.43
N ARG A 56 -23.69 -1.79 -12.76
CA ARG A 56 -23.06 -0.63 -13.41
C ARG A 56 -23.34 0.70 -12.70
N ARG A 57 -23.25 0.72 -11.37
CA ARG A 57 -23.60 1.87 -10.55
C ARG A 57 -22.41 2.77 -10.30
N ALA A 58 -22.62 4.08 -10.40
CA ALA A 58 -21.56 5.08 -10.29
C ALA A 58 -20.89 5.01 -8.91
N THR A 59 -19.57 4.79 -8.90
CA THR A 59 -18.81 4.61 -7.66
C THR A 59 -17.47 5.30 -7.78
N ILE A 60 -17.11 6.09 -6.77
CA ILE A 60 -15.80 6.74 -6.65
C ILE A 60 -15.04 6.02 -5.55
N PHE A 61 -13.78 5.72 -5.82
CA PHE A 61 -12.85 5.15 -4.86
C PHE A 61 -11.67 6.10 -4.68
N THR A 62 -11.19 6.24 -3.45
CA THR A 62 -9.90 6.86 -3.17
C THR A 62 -8.96 5.80 -2.61
N SER A 63 -7.67 5.91 -2.86
CA SER A 63 -6.65 5.05 -2.26
C SER A 63 -5.33 5.78 -2.13
N ASN A 64 -4.59 5.46 -1.07
CA ASN A 64 -3.22 5.90 -0.87
C ASN A 64 -2.19 4.90 -1.41
N TYR A 65 -2.64 3.78 -1.99
CA TYR A 65 -1.77 2.77 -2.57
C TYR A 65 -1.68 2.94 -4.08
N PRO A 66 -0.47 2.96 -4.65
CA PRO A 66 -0.32 3.16 -6.08
C PRO A 66 -0.74 1.90 -6.83
N ASP A 67 -1.39 2.09 -7.98
CA ASP A 67 -1.73 1.00 -8.89
C ASP A 67 -0.59 0.78 -9.90
N LEU A 68 0.47 0.12 -9.46
CA LEU A 68 1.64 -0.19 -10.29
C LEU A 68 1.64 -1.65 -10.72
N PRO A 69 2.25 -1.96 -11.88
CA PRO A 69 2.51 -3.35 -12.24
C PRO A 69 3.29 -4.06 -11.13
N PRO A 70 2.96 -5.34 -10.84
CA PRO A 70 3.79 -6.16 -9.97
C PRO A 70 5.24 -6.14 -10.53
N ASP A 71 6.21 -6.08 -9.62
CA ASP A 71 7.66 -6.02 -9.90
C ASP A 71 8.25 -4.63 -10.22
N THR A 72 7.46 -3.56 -10.27
CA THR A 72 7.98 -2.20 -10.53
C THR A 72 8.96 -1.74 -9.44
N ASN A 73 8.66 -2.04 -8.17
CA ASN A 73 9.53 -1.69 -7.04
C ASN A 73 9.28 -2.65 -5.85
N PRO A 74 10.24 -3.54 -5.51
CA PRO A 74 10.03 -4.57 -4.47
C PRO A 74 9.77 -4.06 -3.05
N GLY A 75 9.88 -2.75 -2.81
CA GLY A 75 9.66 -2.11 -1.51
C GLY A 75 8.35 -1.34 -1.39
N VAL A 76 7.53 -1.28 -2.43
CA VAL A 76 6.27 -0.53 -2.45
C VAL A 76 5.11 -1.53 -2.40
N ILE A 77 4.24 -1.37 -1.41
CA ILE A 77 2.99 -2.13 -1.34
C ILE A 77 2.00 -1.46 -2.29
N THR A 78 1.50 -2.21 -3.26
CA THR A 78 0.59 -1.71 -4.29
C THR A 78 -0.88 -1.90 -3.88
N LEU A 79 -1.79 -1.24 -4.61
CA LEU A 79 -3.22 -1.47 -4.42
C LEU A 79 -3.58 -2.94 -4.67
N HIS A 80 -2.98 -3.55 -5.71
CA HIS A 80 -3.12 -4.98 -6.01
C HIS A 80 -2.85 -5.87 -4.79
N ASP A 81 -1.81 -5.57 -4.02
CA ASP A 81 -1.41 -6.37 -2.87
C ASP A 81 -2.40 -6.25 -1.71
N ARG A 82 -3.16 -5.14 -1.64
CA ARG A 82 -4.10 -4.86 -0.55
C ARG A 82 -5.51 -5.39 -0.81
N ILE A 83 -6.00 -5.31 -2.05
CA ILE A 83 -7.37 -5.71 -2.40
C ILE A 83 -7.44 -7.01 -3.22
N GLY A 84 -6.29 -7.51 -3.66
CA GLY A 84 -6.19 -8.70 -4.49
C GLY A 84 -6.60 -8.48 -5.94
N PHE A 85 -6.24 -9.48 -6.75
CA PHE A 85 -6.42 -9.46 -8.20
C PHE A 85 -7.87 -9.22 -8.65
N ARG A 86 -8.84 -9.88 -8.01
CA ARG A 86 -10.25 -9.88 -8.46
C ARG A 86 -10.94 -8.53 -8.25
N MET A 87 -10.66 -7.84 -7.15
CA MET A 87 -11.21 -6.50 -6.92
C MET A 87 -10.54 -5.51 -7.86
N ARG A 88 -9.21 -5.52 -7.95
CA ARG A 88 -8.45 -4.67 -8.85
C ARG A 88 -8.92 -4.78 -10.31
N SER A 89 -9.15 -6.00 -10.80
CA SER A 89 -9.64 -6.22 -12.16
C SER A 89 -11.01 -5.57 -12.42
N ARG A 90 -11.93 -5.62 -11.44
CA ARG A 90 -13.25 -4.97 -11.58
C ARG A 90 -13.15 -3.46 -11.54
N LEU A 91 -12.30 -2.93 -10.66
CA LEU A 91 -12.03 -1.49 -10.60
C LEU A 91 -11.48 -0.98 -11.93
N HIS A 92 -10.53 -1.68 -12.55
CA HIS A 92 -10.01 -1.29 -13.87
C HIS A 92 -11.04 -1.26 -14.99
N GLU A 93 -12.09 -2.07 -14.89
CA GLU A 93 -13.15 -2.06 -15.89
C GLU A 93 -14.18 -0.97 -15.61
N MET A 94 -14.54 -0.74 -14.35
CA MET A 94 -15.63 0.18 -13.99
C MET A 94 -15.19 1.61 -13.67
N CYS A 95 -13.88 1.85 -13.48
CA CYS A 95 -13.34 3.14 -13.07
C CYS A 95 -12.22 3.61 -14.00
N ASP A 96 -12.14 4.93 -14.18
CA ASP A 96 -10.96 5.61 -14.69
C ASP A 96 -9.97 5.86 -13.52
N PHE A 97 -8.73 5.42 -13.68
CA PHE A 97 -7.69 5.59 -12.66
C PHE A 97 -7.02 6.95 -12.82
N LEU A 98 -7.00 7.72 -11.74
CA LEU A 98 -6.40 9.06 -11.69
C LEU A 98 -5.36 9.12 -10.58
N ASP A 99 -4.10 9.23 -10.97
CA ASP A 99 -3.00 9.43 -10.03
C ASP A 99 -2.96 10.90 -9.58
N LEU A 100 -3.12 11.11 -8.27
CA LEU A 100 -3.08 12.43 -7.65
C LEU A 100 -1.76 12.61 -6.89
N GLU A 101 -0.90 13.48 -7.41
CA GLU A 101 0.33 13.89 -6.74
C GLU A 101 0.21 15.31 -6.17
N GLY A 102 0.75 15.52 -4.97
CA GLY A 102 0.75 16.84 -4.35
C GLY A 102 1.49 16.89 -3.01
N ALA A 103 1.69 18.11 -2.51
CA ALA A 103 2.12 18.31 -1.13
C ALA A 103 0.96 18.03 -0.16
N ASP A 104 1.30 17.59 1.04
CA ASP A 104 0.31 17.38 2.09
C ASP A 104 -0.31 18.72 2.51
N TYR A 105 -1.61 18.86 2.25
CA TYR A 105 -2.38 20.06 2.60
C TYR A 105 -2.45 20.29 4.12
N ARG A 106 -2.45 19.22 4.93
CA ARG A 106 -2.54 19.31 6.40
C ARG A 106 -1.26 19.89 7.01
N MET A 107 -0.15 19.89 6.28
CA MET A 107 1.13 20.47 6.70
C MET A 107 1.29 21.95 6.33
N LEU A 108 0.28 22.56 5.70
CA LEU A 108 0.30 23.97 5.33
C LEU A 108 0.18 24.84 6.59
N LEU A 109 1.04 25.85 6.71
CA LEU A 109 0.89 26.86 7.77
C LEU A 109 -0.34 27.72 7.49
N SER A 110 -1.05 28.19 8.53
CA SER A 110 -2.36 28.83 8.44
C SER A 110 -2.45 30.05 7.51
N ASN A 111 -1.32 30.65 7.13
CA ASN A 111 -1.22 31.84 6.28
C ASN A 111 -0.56 31.56 4.92
N GLU A 112 -0.24 30.31 4.63
CA GLU A 112 0.37 29.90 3.37
C GLU A 112 -0.71 29.44 2.38
N GLY A 113 -0.54 29.79 1.10
CA GLY A 113 -1.49 29.43 0.04
C GLY A 113 -0.95 28.37 -0.91
N VAL A 114 -1.63 28.22 -2.06
CA VAL A 114 -1.24 27.32 -3.17
C VAL A 114 0.25 27.42 -3.56
N PRO A 115 0.91 28.59 -3.56
CA PRO A 115 2.34 28.67 -3.88
C PRO A 115 3.24 27.87 -2.94
N ALA A 116 2.92 27.82 -1.65
CA ALA A 116 3.70 27.06 -0.67
C ALA A 116 3.54 25.55 -0.88
N LEU A 117 2.32 25.09 -1.22
CA LEU A 117 2.09 23.69 -1.58
C LEU A 117 2.90 23.27 -2.80
N LYS A 118 2.93 24.10 -3.85
CA LYS A 118 3.75 23.84 -5.05
C LYS A 118 5.23 23.73 -4.70
N ARG A 119 5.76 24.67 -3.92
CA ARG A 119 7.16 24.64 -3.44
C ARG A 119 7.45 23.37 -2.65
N ASN A 120 6.61 23.03 -1.67
CA ASN A 120 6.79 21.83 -0.83
C ASN A 120 6.73 20.54 -1.67
N TRP A 121 5.87 20.49 -2.69
CA TRP A 121 5.79 19.36 -3.62
C TRP A 121 7.04 19.25 -4.49
N GLU A 122 7.51 20.35 -5.08
CA GLU A 122 8.72 20.39 -5.88
C GLU A 122 9.95 19.95 -5.08
N GLU A 123 10.08 20.43 -3.83
CA GLU A 123 11.15 20.04 -2.92
C GLU A 123 11.11 18.53 -2.59
N ARG A 124 9.94 17.97 -2.29
CA ARG A 124 9.78 16.53 -2.06
C ARG A 124 10.12 15.71 -3.31
N ARG A 125 9.68 16.15 -4.49
CA ARG A 125 9.97 15.46 -5.74
C ARG A 125 11.46 15.43 -6.05
N LEU A 126 12.18 16.53 -5.77
CA LEU A 126 13.63 16.59 -5.88
C LEU A 126 14.32 15.65 -4.90
N ARG A 127 13.87 15.60 -3.64
CA ARG A 127 14.40 14.66 -2.62
C ARG A 127 14.17 13.20 -3.01
N GLY A 128 12.97 12.83 -3.47
CA GLY A 128 12.66 11.47 -3.90
C GLY A 128 13.54 10.99 -5.07
N LYS A 129 13.90 11.88 -6.00
CA LYS A 129 14.87 11.57 -7.08
C LYS A 129 16.29 11.34 -6.56
N LEU A 130 16.72 12.10 -5.55
CA LEU A 130 18.03 11.92 -4.90
C LEU A 130 18.11 10.58 -4.15
N ASP A 131 17.05 10.21 -3.43
CA ASP A 131 16.98 8.94 -2.68
C ASP A 131 16.93 7.72 -3.63
N GLN A 132 16.30 7.85 -4.80
CA GLN A 132 16.31 6.82 -5.85
C GLN A 132 17.66 6.73 -6.59
N ALA A 133 18.38 7.85 -6.77
CA ALA A 133 19.70 7.87 -7.41
C ALA A 133 20.82 7.28 -6.53
N GLY A 134 20.59 7.12 -5.22
CA GLY A 134 21.58 6.67 -4.23
C GLY A 134 21.76 5.15 -4.08
N ARG A 135 21.13 4.31 -4.91
CA ARG A 135 21.22 2.84 -4.79
C ARG A 135 21.99 2.14 -5.90
N THR A 136 22.95 2.79 -6.54
CA THR A 136 24.01 2.03 -7.24
C THR A 136 24.95 1.43 -6.19
N SER A 137 24.61 0.24 -5.67
CA SER A 137 25.49 -0.59 -4.86
C SER A 137 26.68 -1.06 -5.71
N ARG A 138 27.69 -0.21 -5.87
CA ARG A 138 29.04 -0.69 -6.17
C ARG A 138 29.65 -1.06 -4.83
N PRO A 139 29.94 -2.35 -4.55
CA PRO A 139 30.63 -2.69 -3.32
C PRO A 139 32.00 -1.99 -3.34
N ALA A 140 32.28 -1.21 -2.28
CA ALA A 140 33.58 -0.60 -2.10
C ALA A 140 34.63 -1.71 -2.04
N LYS A 141 35.38 -1.89 -3.11
CA LYS A 141 36.47 -2.86 -3.17
C LYS A 141 37.63 -2.31 -2.34
N ALA A 142 37.70 -2.74 -1.09
CA ALA A 142 38.84 -2.44 -0.23
C ALA A 142 40.10 -3.08 -0.83
N GLN A 143 41.02 -2.26 -1.32
CA GLN A 143 42.38 -2.70 -1.65
C GLN A 143 43.24 -2.57 -0.39
N LEU A 144 43.75 -3.69 0.10
CA LEU A 144 44.83 -3.71 1.08
C LEU A 144 46.07 -3.10 0.45
N ARG A 145 46.52 -1.96 0.99
CA ARG A 145 47.88 -1.48 0.76
C ARG A 145 48.81 -2.33 1.63
N GLY A 146 49.62 -3.16 0.99
CA GLY A 146 50.71 -3.86 1.68
C GLY A 146 51.73 -2.86 2.20
N ASP A 147 52.00 -2.91 3.50
CA ASP A 147 53.32 -3.29 4.02
C ASP A 147 53.34 -3.16 5.55
N GLY A 148 53.89 -4.18 6.22
CA GLY A 148 54.45 -4.05 7.57
C GLY A 148 53.59 -4.57 8.71
N LYS A 149 53.87 -5.82 9.12
CA LYS A 149 53.67 -6.44 10.45
C LYS A 149 52.27 -6.33 11.08
N ALA A 150 51.48 -7.39 10.94
CA ALA A 150 50.40 -7.70 11.85
C ALA A 150 50.96 -8.38 13.12
N ASP A 151 51.11 -7.63 14.20
CA ASP A 151 51.31 -8.21 15.54
C ASP A 151 50.01 -8.87 16.00
N LEU A 152 49.93 -10.20 15.91
CA LEU A 152 48.88 -10.98 16.56
C LEU A 152 49.44 -11.57 17.85
N LYS A 153 49.31 -10.83 18.96
CA LYS A 153 49.44 -11.40 20.31
C LYS A 153 48.18 -12.21 20.60
N TRP A 154 48.21 -13.50 20.28
CA TRP A 154 47.21 -14.48 20.72
C TRP A 154 47.69 -15.16 22.00
N SER A 155 46.93 -15.05 23.10
CA SER A 155 47.23 -15.72 24.38
C SER A 155 46.17 -16.76 24.72
N GLY A 156 46.54 -18.04 24.71
CA GLY A 156 45.74 -19.17 25.17
C GLY A 156 45.62 -20.26 24.10
N GLY A 157 45.78 -21.56 24.36
CA GLY A 157 46.08 -22.32 25.58
C GLY A 157 46.51 -23.74 25.14
N ARG A 158 47.25 -24.46 26.00
CA ARG A 158 47.78 -25.80 25.71
C ARG A 158 46.65 -26.84 25.61
N ALA A 159 46.70 -27.70 24.59
CA ALA A 159 46.00 -28.98 24.59
C ALA A 159 46.88 -30.08 23.97
N GLY A 160 47.23 -31.07 24.80
CA GLY A 160 47.43 -32.50 24.49
C GLY A 160 48.52 -32.94 23.51
N SER A 161 49.60 -33.52 24.03
CA SER A 161 50.41 -34.51 23.30
C SER A 161 49.70 -35.86 23.28
N LYS A 162 50.03 -36.64 22.24
CA LYS A 162 49.60 -38.01 21.92
C LYS A 162 49.66 -39.00 23.09
#